data_AF-A0A2P6WKH8-F1
#
_entry.id   AF-A0A2P6WKH8-F1
#
_cell.length_a   1.000
_cell.length_b   1.000
_cell.length_c   1.000
_cell.angle_alpha   90.00
_cell.angle_beta   90.00
_cell.angle_gamma   90.00
#
_symmetry.space_group_name_H-M   'P 1'
#
loop_
_entity.id
_entity.type
_entity.pdbx_description
1 polymer ?
#
loop_
_entity_poly.entity_id
_entity_poly.type
_entity_poly.pdbx_seq_one_letter_code
_entity_poly.pdbx_strand_id
1 'polypeptide(L)'
;MADLHRHDNRLGVWGWLGGGRWGVERYAYILHRVTGLGILLYLLMHTVVTSLRVRGIYLWTDGGFLHQPIFKFGEFLVVAAFAFHAFNGIRLVLVELGFAVGKPIEPVYPYKTSLGVQRPLLIVVMLLAFIFLAVGGYNFLGLAK
;
A
#
# COMPACT_ATOMS: atom_id res chain seq x y z
N MET A 1 -27.84 -24.84 18.00
CA MET A 1 -26.42 -24.94 17.61
C MET A 1 -26.18 -23.93 16.51
N ALA A 2 -25.14 -23.09 16.60
CA ALA A 2 -24.86 -22.09 15.57
C ALA A 2 -24.54 -22.82 14.25
N ASP A 3 -25.20 -22.41 13.17
CA ASP A 3 -24.99 -22.99 11.84
C ASP A 3 -23.57 -22.65 11.37
N LEU A 4 -22.71 -23.66 11.29
CA LEU A 4 -21.29 -23.49 10.97
C LEU A 4 -21.12 -23.52 9.46
N HIS A 5 -21.19 -22.34 8.83
CA HIS A 5 -20.93 -22.21 7.40
C HIS A 5 -19.46 -22.56 7.09
N ARG A 6 -19.22 -23.79 6.63
CA ARG A 6 -17.87 -24.31 6.33
C ARG A 6 -17.42 -23.76 4.98
N HIS A 7 -16.57 -22.74 4.99
CA HIS A 7 -15.93 -22.24 3.77
C HIS A 7 -14.79 -23.18 3.34
N ASP A 8 -14.69 -23.45 2.04
CA ASP A 8 -13.62 -24.28 1.48
C ASP A 8 -12.25 -23.63 1.72
N ASN A 9 -11.31 -24.41 2.26
CA ASN A 9 -9.95 -23.97 2.57
C ASN A 9 -8.94 -24.41 1.49
N ARG A 10 -9.41 -25.03 0.39
CA ARG A 10 -8.60 -25.51 -0.75
C ARG A 10 -8.55 -24.52 -1.92
N LEU A 11 -8.61 -23.22 -1.63
CA LEU A 11 -8.65 -22.20 -2.68
C LEU A 11 -7.29 -21.98 -3.38
N GLY A 12 -6.19 -22.54 -2.85
CA GLY A 12 -4.86 -22.45 -3.45
C GLY A 12 -4.46 -21.00 -3.77
N VAL A 13 -3.80 -20.80 -4.92
CA VAL A 13 -3.40 -19.46 -5.42
C VAL A 13 -4.61 -18.56 -5.65
N TRP A 14 -5.75 -19.11 -6.08
CA TRP A 14 -6.98 -18.35 -6.30
C TRP A 14 -7.57 -17.77 -5.01
N GLY A 15 -7.33 -18.42 -3.87
CA GLY A 15 -7.66 -17.88 -2.54
C GLY A 15 -6.81 -16.67 -2.14
N TRP A 16 -5.62 -16.52 -2.72
CA TRP A 16 -4.78 -15.34 -2.53
C TRP A 16 -5.20 -14.18 -3.44
N LEU A 17 -5.66 -14.48 -4.66
CA LEU A 17 -6.00 -13.47 -5.68
C LEU A 17 -7.44 -12.96 -5.61
N GLY A 18 -8.41 -13.78 -5.21
CA GLY A 18 -9.83 -13.42 -5.38
C GLY A 18 -10.81 -14.07 -4.40
N GLY A 19 -10.49 -15.25 -3.85
CA GLY A 19 -11.48 -16.08 -3.13
C GLY A 19 -11.32 -16.17 -1.61
N GLY A 20 -10.29 -15.54 -1.02
CA GLY A 20 -9.91 -15.79 0.37
C GLY A 20 -10.86 -15.19 1.41
N ARG A 21 -10.99 -15.87 2.55
CA ARG A 21 -11.57 -15.29 3.78
C ARG A 21 -10.81 -14.00 4.14
N TRP A 22 -11.50 -13.02 4.75
CA TRP A 22 -10.96 -11.76 5.29
C TRP A 22 -10.93 -10.53 4.37
N GLY A 23 -11.56 -10.57 3.18
CA GLY A 23 -11.95 -9.36 2.42
C GLY A 23 -10.81 -8.37 2.09
N VAL A 24 -11.08 -7.08 2.25
CA VAL A 24 -10.18 -5.97 1.89
C VAL A 24 -8.85 -5.96 2.67
N GLU A 25 -8.84 -6.48 3.89
CA GLU A 25 -7.65 -6.53 4.75
C GLU A 25 -6.58 -7.45 4.19
N ARG A 26 -6.99 -8.55 3.53
CA ARG A 26 -6.08 -9.46 2.84
C ARG A 26 -5.35 -8.74 1.71
N TYR A 27 -6.08 -7.99 0.91
CA TYR A 27 -5.49 -7.22 -0.19
C TYR A 27 -4.59 -6.09 0.35
N ALA A 28 -5.01 -5.40 1.41
CA ALA A 28 -4.19 -4.39 2.05
C ALA A 28 -2.86 -4.96 2.58
N TYR A 29 -2.87 -6.18 3.12
CA TYR A 29 -1.66 -6.90 3.53
C TYR A 29 -0.74 -7.23 2.34
N ILE A 30 -1.29 -7.80 1.26
CA ILE A 30 -0.51 -8.16 0.07
C ILE A 30 0.10 -6.90 -0.56
N LEU A 31 -0.72 -5.87 -0.77
CA LEU A 31 -0.29 -4.59 -1.34
C LEU A 31 0.79 -3.93 -0.48
N HIS A 32 0.74 -4.03 0.86
CA HIS A 32 1.74 -3.42 1.72
C HIS A 32 3.12 -4.03 1.52
N ARG A 33 3.19 -5.36 1.33
CA ARG A 33 4.43 -6.07 1.01
C ARG A 33 4.93 -5.73 -0.38
N VAL A 34 4.04 -5.78 -1.38
CA VAL A 34 4.41 -5.49 -2.77
C VAL A 34 4.92 -4.06 -2.92
N THR A 35 4.21 -3.08 -2.35
CA THR A 35 4.64 -1.67 -2.35
C THR A 35 5.94 -1.46 -1.58
N GLY A 36 6.12 -2.12 -0.42
CA GLY A 36 7.36 -2.03 0.36
C GLY A 36 8.58 -2.57 -0.42
N LEU A 37 8.43 -3.73 -1.07
CA LEU A 37 9.48 -4.30 -1.94
C LEU A 37 9.74 -3.41 -3.16
N GLY A 38 8.69 -2.85 -3.77
CA GLY A 38 8.81 -1.92 -4.90
C GLY A 38 9.56 -0.64 -4.52
N ILE A 39 9.25 -0.05 -3.37
CA ILE A 39 9.94 1.13 -2.84
C ILE A 39 11.39 0.82 -2.51
N LEU A 40 11.68 -0.35 -1.92
CA LEU A 40 13.05 -0.79 -1.64
C LEU A 40 13.86 -0.92 -2.94
N LEU A 41 13.30 -1.58 -3.96
CA LEU A 41 13.94 -1.69 -5.27
C LEU A 41 14.17 -0.32 -5.91
N TYR A 42 13.16 0.56 -5.85
CA TYR A 42 13.29 1.93 -6.32
C TYR A 42 14.40 2.68 -5.57
N LEU A 43 14.49 2.55 -4.25
CA LEU A 43 15.52 3.22 -3.45
C LEU A 43 16.94 2.82 -3.89
N LEU A 44 17.16 1.53 -4.14
CA LEU A 44 18.45 1.03 -4.64
C LEU A 44 18.77 1.61 -6.02
N MET A 45 17.83 1.51 -6.96
CA MET A 45 17.99 2.08 -8.31
C MET A 45 18.17 3.60 -8.26
N HIS A 46 17.39 4.30 -7.47
CA HIS A 46 17.39 5.75 -7.34
C HIS A 46 18.70 6.27 -6.76
N THR A 47 19.31 5.54 -5.82
CA THR A 47 20.64 5.85 -5.30
C THR A 47 21.68 5.80 -6.43
N VAL A 48 21.65 4.75 -7.27
CA VAL A 48 22.54 4.64 -8.43
C VAL A 48 22.30 5.78 -9.42
N VAL A 49 21.05 6.02 -9.82
CA VAL A 49 20.70 7.09 -10.77
C VAL A 49 21.16 8.45 -10.24
N THR A 50 20.86 8.77 -8.99
CA THR A 50 21.25 10.04 -8.36
C THR A 50 22.77 10.18 -8.29
N SER A 51 23.50 9.09 -8.03
CA SER A 51 24.97 9.11 -8.02
C SER A 51 25.58 9.50 -9.37
N LEU A 52 24.91 9.21 -10.49
CA LEU A 52 25.40 9.54 -11.84
C LEU A 52 25.47 11.06 -12.08
N ARG A 53 24.87 11.88 -11.22
CA ARG A 53 24.94 13.35 -11.31
C ARG A 53 26.38 13.87 -11.29
N VAL A 54 27.30 13.15 -10.65
CA VAL A 54 28.74 13.49 -10.65
C VAL A 54 29.39 13.37 -12.03
N ARG A 55 28.76 12.65 -12.98
CA ARG A 55 29.23 12.46 -14.35
C ARG A 55 28.63 13.49 -15.33
N GLY A 56 27.93 14.50 -14.82
CA GLY A 56 27.29 15.56 -15.62
C GLY A 56 25.76 15.52 -15.55
N ILE A 57 25.13 16.63 -15.95
CA ILE A 57 23.69 16.87 -15.71
C ILE A 57 22.78 16.43 -16.87
N TYR A 58 23.34 15.92 -17.96
CA TYR A 58 22.65 15.66 -19.24
C TYR A 58 21.49 14.65 -19.15
N LEU A 59 21.44 13.80 -18.11
CA LEU A 59 20.28 12.91 -17.88
C LEU A 59 19.07 13.67 -17.32
N TRP A 60 19.31 14.79 -16.63
CA TRP A 60 18.32 15.63 -15.91
C TRP A 60 18.06 16.98 -16.58
N THR A 61 18.66 17.27 -17.73
CA THR A 61 18.24 18.44 -18.52
C THR A 61 16.87 18.21 -19.11
N ASP A 62 16.12 19.28 -19.35
CA ASP A 62 14.87 19.22 -20.11
C ASP A 62 15.11 18.49 -21.45
N GLY A 63 14.24 17.52 -21.76
CA GLY A 63 14.39 16.65 -22.94
C GLY A 63 15.43 15.54 -22.81
N GLY A 64 16.14 15.44 -21.68
CA GLY A 64 17.07 14.36 -21.37
C GLY A 64 16.39 13.01 -21.16
N PHE A 65 17.19 11.95 -21.01
CA PHE A 65 16.68 10.57 -20.91
C PHE A 65 15.67 10.38 -19.77
N LEU A 66 15.92 10.96 -18.58
CA LEU A 66 15.02 10.83 -17.44
C LEU A 66 13.73 11.67 -17.56
N HIS A 67 13.64 12.55 -18.56
CA HIS A 67 12.42 13.33 -18.83
C HIS A 67 11.42 12.58 -19.74
N GLN A 68 11.78 11.41 -20.26
CA GLN A 68 10.90 10.60 -21.11
C GLN A 68 9.61 10.21 -20.35
N PRO A 69 8.46 10.11 -21.03
CA PRO A 69 7.17 9.82 -20.38
C PRO A 69 7.15 8.56 -19.50
N ILE A 70 7.95 7.55 -19.85
CA ILE A 70 8.07 6.32 -19.07
C ILE A 70 8.62 6.55 -17.65
N PHE A 71 9.56 7.48 -17.49
CA PHE A 71 10.11 7.83 -16.18
C PHE A 71 9.10 8.62 -15.35
N LYS A 72 8.37 9.57 -15.95
CA LYS A 72 7.27 10.27 -15.28
C LYS A 72 6.18 9.32 -14.80
N PHE A 73 5.82 8.34 -15.62
CA PHE A 73 4.87 7.30 -15.23
C PHE A 73 5.43 6.43 -14.08
N GLY A 74 6.70 6.02 -14.16
CA GLY A 74 7.37 5.29 -13.09
C GLY A 74 7.43 6.06 -11.76
N GLU A 75 7.78 7.35 -11.80
CA GLU A 75 7.77 8.25 -10.65
C GLU A 75 6.37 8.33 -10.02
N PHE A 76 5.32 8.47 -10.83
CA PHE A 76 3.95 8.45 -10.34
C PHE A 76 3.59 7.14 -9.64
N LEU A 77 3.98 5.99 -10.22
CA LEU A 77 3.76 4.67 -9.58
C LEU A 77 4.49 4.56 -8.25
N VAL A 78 5.71 5.10 -8.14
CA VAL A 78 6.47 5.12 -6.88
C VAL A 78 5.77 6.00 -5.84
N VAL A 79 5.24 7.17 -6.23
CA VAL A 79 4.45 8.03 -5.32
C VAL A 79 3.18 7.32 -4.86
N ALA A 80 2.47 6.64 -5.76
CA ALA A 80 1.28 5.85 -5.41
C ALA A 80 1.62 4.70 -4.45
N ALA A 81 2.71 3.97 -4.70
CA ALA A 81 3.20 2.92 -3.81
C ALA A 81 3.58 3.49 -2.44
N PHE A 82 4.30 4.61 -2.40
CA PHE A 82 4.69 5.30 -1.17
C PHE A 82 3.47 5.73 -0.35
N ALA A 83 2.50 6.40 -0.96
CA ALA A 83 1.28 6.85 -0.29
C ALA A 83 0.56 5.66 0.35
N PHE A 84 0.27 4.61 -0.43
CA PHE A 84 -0.35 3.41 0.11
C PHE A 84 0.48 2.80 1.26
N HIS A 85 1.79 2.61 1.05
CA HIS A 85 2.66 1.95 2.02
C HIS A 85 2.75 2.72 3.35
N ALA A 86 2.92 4.04 3.28
CA ALA A 86 3.04 4.91 4.45
C ALA A 86 1.74 4.96 5.26
N PHE A 87 0.61 5.26 4.63
CA PHE A 87 -0.69 5.34 5.33
C PHE A 87 -1.12 3.98 5.89
N ASN A 88 -0.91 2.90 5.13
CA ASN A 88 -1.17 1.54 5.62
C ASN A 88 -0.20 1.15 6.75
N GLY A 89 1.05 1.60 6.70
CA GLY A 89 2.04 1.41 7.76
C GLY A 89 1.65 2.12 9.06
N ILE A 90 1.17 3.37 8.98
CA ILE A 90 0.63 4.11 10.14
C ILE A 90 -0.53 3.34 10.78
N ARG A 91 -1.45 2.78 9.98
CA ARG A 91 -2.51 1.91 10.51
C ARG A 91 -1.91 0.73 11.28
N LEU A 92 -0.93 0.04 10.71
CA LEU A 92 -0.29 -1.11 11.37
C LEU A 92 0.38 -0.71 12.69
N VAL A 93 1.09 0.42 12.73
CA VAL A 93 1.67 0.96 13.97
C VAL A 93 0.60 1.23 15.01
N LEU A 94 -0.51 1.89 14.65
CA LEU A 94 -1.61 2.15 15.58
C LEU A 94 -2.26 0.87 16.11
N VAL A 95 -2.40 -0.15 15.25
CA VAL A 95 -2.91 -1.47 15.65
C VAL A 95 -1.94 -2.17 16.59
N GLU A 96 -0.64 -2.17 16.30
CA GLU A 96 0.40 -2.79 17.14
C GLU A 96 0.48 -2.12 18.53
N LEU A 97 0.24 -0.81 18.59
CA LEU A 97 0.14 -0.05 19.84
C LEU A 97 -1.21 -0.23 20.57
N GLY A 98 -2.12 -1.05 20.03
CA GLY A 98 -3.39 -1.40 20.68
C GLY A 98 -4.56 -0.45 20.44
N PHE A 99 -4.40 0.63 19.67
CA PHE A 99 -5.46 1.65 19.50
C PHE A 99 -6.71 1.15 18.76
N ALA A 100 -6.59 0.12 17.93
CA ALA A 100 -7.69 -0.37 17.08
C ALA A 100 -7.88 -1.91 17.12
N VAL A 101 -7.41 -2.57 18.18
CA VAL A 101 -7.47 -4.04 18.33
C VAL A 101 -8.79 -4.50 18.96
N GLY A 102 -9.47 -3.63 19.72
CA GLY A 102 -10.67 -3.95 20.49
C GLY A 102 -10.35 -4.37 21.92
N LYS A 103 -11.39 -4.69 22.70
CA LYS A 103 -11.21 -5.14 24.09
C LYS A 103 -10.62 -6.55 24.11
N PRO A 104 -9.69 -6.87 25.04
CA PRO A 104 -9.27 -8.24 25.29
C PRO A 104 -10.49 -9.12 25.58
N ILE A 105 -10.55 -10.28 24.95
CA ILE A 105 -11.58 -11.28 25.15
C ILE A 105 -10.93 -12.64 25.37
N GLU A 106 -11.59 -13.51 26.12
CA GLU A 106 -11.16 -14.89 26.22
C GLU A 106 -11.32 -15.59 24.86
N PRO A 107 -10.34 -16.44 24.46
CA PRO A 107 -10.38 -17.14 23.18
C PRO A 107 -11.31 -18.36 23.26
N VAL A 108 -12.60 -18.13 23.52
CA VAL A 108 -13.64 -19.16 23.56
C VAL A 108 -14.27 -19.30 22.18
N TYR A 109 -14.38 -20.54 21.69
CA TYR A 109 -15.02 -20.81 20.41
C TYR A 109 -16.52 -20.46 20.46
N PRO A 110 -17.07 -19.75 19.45
CA PRO A 110 -16.43 -19.31 18.21
C PRO A 110 -15.55 -18.06 18.40
N TYR A 111 -14.32 -18.12 17.88
CA TYR A 111 -13.36 -17.02 17.97
C TYR A 111 -13.88 -15.76 17.28
N LYS A 112 -13.77 -14.63 17.97
CA LYS A 112 -14.00 -13.31 17.38
C LYS A 112 -12.68 -12.73 16.87
N THR A 113 -12.76 -11.97 15.79
CA THR A 113 -11.59 -11.33 15.16
C THR A 113 -11.61 -9.82 15.38
N SER A 114 -10.44 -9.22 15.53
CA SER A 114 -10.26 -7.77 15.59
C SER A 114 -10.47 -7.07 14.24
N LEU A 115 -10.53 -7.82 13.13
CA LEU A 115 -10.65 -7.27 11.78
C LEU A 115 -11.82 -6.31 11.62
N GLY A 116 -12.98 -6.62 12.23
CA GLY A 116 -14.14 -5.73 12.21
C GLY A 116 -13.91 -4.41 12.95
N VAL A 117 -13.15 -4.45 14.05
CA VAL A 117 -12.85 -3.27 14.89
C VAL A 117 -11.87 -2.33 14.19
N GLN A 118 -10.86 -2.87 13.50
CA GLN A 118 -9.87 -2.07 12.76
C GLN A 118 -10.36 -1.58 11.38
N ARG A 119 -11.49 -2.07 10.88
CA ARG A 119 -11.99 -1.76 9.53
C ARG A 119 -12.27 -0.27 9.28
N PRO A 120 -12.88 0.48 10.22
CA PRO A 120 -13.04 1.93 10.06
C PRO A 120 -11.69 2.64 9.91
N LEU A 121 -10.68 2.26 10.71
CA LEU A 121 -9.33 2.81 10.60
C LEU A 121 -8.72 2.50 9.23
N LEU A 122 -8.89 1.26 8.72
CA LEU A 122 -8.47 0.91 7.36
C LEU A 122 -9.10 1.85 6.33
N ILE A 123 -10.42 2.04 6.38
CA ILE A 123 -11.12 2.89 5.41
C ILE A 123 -10.61 4.33 5.47
N VAL A 124 -10.48 4.88 6.69
CA VAL A 124 -9.96 6.25 6.89
C VAL A 124 -8.56 6.40 6.30
N VAL A 125 -7.62 5.51 6.62
CA VAL A 125 -6.25 5.63 6.08
C VAL A 125 -6.20 5.45 4.56
N MET A 126 -7.08 4.63 3.98
CA MET A 126 -7.14 4.45 2.52
C MET A 126 -7.73 5.68 1.82
N LEU A 127 -8.73 6.34 2.42
CA LEU A 127 -9.25 7.61 1.93
C LEU A 127 -8.18 8.70 2.00
N LEU A 128 -7.43 8.79 3.11
CA LEU A 128 -6.33 9.75 3.23
C LEU A 128 -5.23 9.48 2.20
N ALA A 129 -4.85 8.22 1.98
CA ALA A 129 -3.90 7.85 0.94
C ALA A 129 -4.40 8.22 -0.45
N PHE A 130 -5.69 7.99 -0.74
CA PHE A 130 -6.31 8.37 -2.00
C PHE A 130 -6.35 9.88 -2.20
N ILE A 131 -6.74 10.65 -1.18
CA ILE A 131 -6.76 12.12 -1.23
C ILE A 131 -5.34 12.65 -1.45
N PHE A 132 -4.35 12.13 -0.71
CA PHE A 132 -2.95 12.50 -0.91
C PHE A 132 -2.50 12.25 -2.35
N LEU A 133 -2.82 11.07 -2.90
CA LEU A 133 -2.45 10.71 -4.26
C LEU A 133 -3.21 11.55 -5.31
N ALA A 134 -4.49 11.87 -5.08
CA ALA A 134 -5.30 12.67 -5.99
C ALA A 134 -4.82 14.13 -6.03
N VAL A 135 -4.59 14.74 -4.86
CA VAL A 135 -4.08 16.11 -4.75
C VAL A 135 -2.65 16.20 -5.27
N GLY A 136 -1.78 15.26 -4.90
CA GLY A 136 -0.40 15.20 -5.39
C GLY A 136 -0.33 14.93 -6.88
N GLY A 137 -1.12 13.96 -7.36
CA GLY A 137 -1.21 13.57 -8.77
C GLY A 137 -1.77 14.67 -9.67
N TYR A 138 -2.75 15.44 -9.20
CA TYR A 138 -3.29 16.58 -9.93
C TYR A 138 -2.22 17.64 -10.25
N ASN A 139 -1.35 17.94 -9.28
CA ASN A 139 -0.21 18.83 -9.48
C ASN A 139 0.88 18.17 -10.33
N PHE A 140 1.22 16.90 -10.05
CA PHE A 140 2.29 16.17 -10.71
C PHE A 140 2.06 15.97 -12.21
N LEU A 141 0.81 15.75 -12.63
CA LEU A 141 0.43 15.59 -14.03
C LEU A 141 0.28 16.93 -14.78
N GLY A 142 0.53 18.07 -14.12
CA GLY A 142 0.40 19.40 -14.72
C GLY A 142 -1.04 19.77 -15.07
N LEU A 143 -2.02 19.16 -14.38
CA LEU A 143 -3.44 19.51 -14.53
C LEU A 143 -3.79 20.78 -13.73
N ALA A 144 -2.99 21.09 -12.71
CA ALA A 144 -2.91 22.41 -12.12
C ALA A 144 -2.05 23.29 -13.03
N LYS A 145 -2.65 24.35 -13.60
CA LYS A 145 -1.93 25.41 -14.30
C LYS A 145 -1.49 26.48 -13.31
#